data_AF-A0A1G6UF76-F1
#
_entry.id   AF-A0A1G6UF76-F1
#
_cell.length_a   1.000
_cell.length_b   1.000
_cell.length_c   1.000
_cell.angle_alpha   90.00
_cell.angle_beta   90.00
_cell.angle_gamma   90.00
#
_symmetry.space_group_name_H-M   'P 1'
#
loop_
_entity.id
_entity.type
_entity.pdbx_description
1 polymer ?
#
loop_
_entity_poly.entity_id
_entity_poly.type
_entity_poly.pdbx_seq_one_letter_code
_entity_poly.pdbx_strand_id
1 'polypeptide(L)'
;MSSGIQQIHDVGAKALGWLYEHREGFRLEADPSPEAGVLDRFKPLGELALIGKVIFREGVAGSQQSSLARKLLDHAWHELLDSGARLLDGQRREPLSPVPLEVYVPFRELGYRQPELESAIRLNHRLASWAALEVLPVRRLGLSAIERRFGVEPSVPETAALAHTWLARRPEPWTVEGHIGYDITHTVFHLTDWGEKPDGLPEDIAEYLALWLPVWLDDWLDLKRWDLLGELLVVDACLPEPTLEAAAWQGFAQAQEPDGAMPVVGGMPEGDEESVFDLVYHPTLVAAFASALAMSRALSDLSAAPAPA
;
A
#
# COMPACT_ATOMS: atom_id res chain seq x y z
N MET A 1 -20.37 5.48 18.38
CA MET A 1 -19.06 6.10 18.02
C MET A 1 -17.89 5.36 18.66
N SER A 2 -17.79 5.21 20.00
CA SER A 2 -16.66 4.51 20.66
C SER A 2 -16.43 3.05 20.20
N SER A 3 -17.49 2.33 19.80
CA SER A 3 -17.36 0.93 19.34
C SER A 3 -16.73 0.80 17.95
N GLY A 4 -16.89 1.80 17.07
CA GLY A 4 -16.38 1.73 15.70
C GLY A 4 -14.87 1.98 15.65
N ILE A 5 -14.41 3.02 16.36
CA ILE A 5 -12.97 3.34 16.49
C ILE A 5 -12.20 2.18 17.11
N GLN A 6 -12.74 1.56 18.18
CA GLN A 6 -12.11 0.39 18.80
C GLN A 6 -11.95 -0.77 17.80
N GLN A 7 -12.98 -1.02 17.00
CA GLN A 7 -12.96 -2.08 16.00
C GLN A 7 -11.91 -1.82 14.91
N ILE A 8 -11.81 -0.60 14.38
CA ILE A 8 -10.79 -0.20 13.41
C ILE A 8 -9.39 -0.43 14.01
N HIS A 9 -9.16 0.05 15.24
CA HIS A 9 -7.90 -0.17 15.94
C HIS A 9 -7.56 -1.66 16.07
N ASP A 10 -8.54 -2.49 16.47
CA ASP A 10 -8.32 -3.92 16.71
C ASP A 10 -7.97 -4.67 15.42
N VAL A 11 -8.57 -4.30 14.29
CA VAL A 11 -8.21 -4.87 12.97
C VAL A 11 -6.74 -4.64 12.67
N GLY A 12 -6.27 -3.39 12.79
CA GLY A 12 -4.88 -3.06 12.52
C GLY A 12 -3.90 -3.68 13.50
N ALA A 13 -4.28 -3.75 14.79
CA ALA A 13 -3.46 -4.34 15.84
C ALA A 13 -3.23 -5.85 15.62
N LYS A 14 -4.29 -6.60 15.27
CA LYS A 14 -4.19 -8.03 14.99
C LYS A 14 -3.40 -8.30 13.70
N ALA A 15 -3.66 -7.53 12.64
CA ALA A 15 -2.95 -7.65 11.38
C ALA A 15 -1.43 -7.47 11.56
N LEU A 16 -1.00 -6.46 12.33
CA LEU A 16 0.41 -6.26 12.66
C LEU A 16 1.00 -7.39 13.50
N GLY A 17 0.22 -7.97 14.41
CA GLY A 17 0.60 -9.16 15.17
C GLY A 17 0.91 -10.33 14.22
N TRP A 18 -0.04 -10.65 13.35
CA TRP A 18 0.09 -11.72 12.37
C TRP A 18 1.30 -11.54 11.46
N LEU A 19 1.47 -10.35 10.88
CA LEU A 19 2.59 -10.02 9.98
C LEU A 19 3.96 -10.18 10.66
N TYR A 20 4.05 -9.81 11.93
CA TYR A 20 5.29 -9.98 12.69
C TYR A 20 5.57 -11.45 13.02
N GLU A 21 4.54 -12.22 13.39
CA GLU A 21 4.66 -13.65 13.68
C GLU A 21 5.09 -14.45 12.44
N HIS A 22 4.55 -14.10 11.27
CA HIS A 22 4.80 -14.77 9.98
C HIS A 22 5.89 -14.08 9.14
N ARG A 23 6.73 -13.23 9.74
CA ARG A 23 7.73 -12.42 9.01
C ARG A 23 8.71 -13.22 8.15
N GLU A 24 8.99 -14.47 8.51
CA GLU A 24 9.85 -15.38 7.74
C GLU A 24 9.24 -15.78 6.38
N GLY A 25 7.92 -15.56 6.21
CA GLY A 25 7.23 -15.74 4.93
C GLY A 25 7.66 -14.74 3.86
N PHE A 26 8.17 -13.56 4.24
CA PHE A 26 8.70 -12.55 3.31
C PHE A 26 10.06 -12.93 2.69
N ARG A 27 10.55 -14.15 2.93
CA ARG A 27 11.83 -14.64 2.43
C ARG A 27 11.94 -14.50 0.90
N LEU A 28 13.12 -14.09 0.45
CA LEU A 28 13.45 -14.10 -0.97
C LEU A 28 13.95 -15.49 -1.37
N GLU A 29 13.38 -16.05 -2.44
CA GLU A 29 13.89 -17.29 -3.04
C GLU A 29 15.31 -17.12 -3.57
N ALA A 30 16.13 -18.15 -3.42
CA ALA A 30 17.53 -18.11 -3.83
C ALA A 30 17.73 -18.26 -5.36
N ASP A 31 16.77 -18.89 -6.07
CA ASP A 31 16.88 -19.23 -7.49
C ASP A 31 15.49 -19.25 -8.16
N PRO A 32 14.88 -18.09 -8.43
CA PRO A 32 13.56 -18.02 -9.07
C PRO A 32 13.65 -18.45 -10.55
N SER A 33 12.55 -18.98 -11.07
CA SER A 33 12.43 -19.34 -12.49
C SER A 33 12.80 -18.16 -13.39
N PRO A 34 13.56 -18.33 -14.50
CA PRO A 34 13.88 -17.24 -15.41
C PRO A 34 12.67 -16.48 -15.99
N GLU A 35 11.48 -17.09 -15.96
CA GLU A 35 10.23 -16.50 -16.43
C GLU A 35 9.52 -15.66 -15.36
N ALA A 36 9.77 -15.94 -14.07
CA ALA A 36 9.34 -15.10 -12.96
C ALA A 36 10.50 -14.14 -12.66
N GLY A 37 10.35 -12.85 -12.92
CA GLY A 37 11.43 -11.89 -12.69
C GLY A 37 11.94 -12.05 -11.26
N VAL A 38 13.27 -12.15 -11.08
CA VAL A 38 13.91 -12.35 -9.76
C VAL A 38 13.41 -11.30 -8.75
N LEU A 39 13.00 -10.16 -9.27
CA LEU A 39 12.55 -9.00 -8.55
C LEU A 39 11.07 -9.04 -8.12
N ASP A 40 10.21 -9.90 -8.68
CA ASP A 40 8.80 -9.96 -8.28
C ASP A 40 8.65 -10.34 -6.79
N ARG A 41 9.55 -11.21 -6.28
CA ARG A 41 9.62 -11.57 -4.85
C ARG A 41 10.03 -10.43 -3.92
N PHE A 42 10.54 -9.31 -4.45
CA PHE A 42 10.84 -8.13 -3.63
C PHE A 42 9.62 -7.25 -3.39
N LYS A 43 8.55 -7.40 -4.21
CA LYS A 43 7.33 -6.61 -4.08
C LYS A 43 6.71 -6.68 -2.67
N PRO A 44 6.56 -7.87 -2.04
CA PRO A 44 6.10 -7.96 -0.64
C PRO A 44 6.91 -7.10 0.35
N LEU A 45 8.23 -7.03 0.17
CA LEU A 45 9.11 -6.22 1.04
C LEU A 45 8.93 -4.72 0.81
N GLY A 46 8.68 -4.31 -0.44
CA GLY A 46 8.38 -2.93 -0.79
C GLY A 46 7.03 -2.47 -0.23
N GLU A 47 6.00 -3.31 -0.36
CA GLU A 47 4.67 -3.07 0.23
C GLU A 47 4.78 -2.97 1.75
N LEU A 48 5.49 -3.91 2.39
CA LEU A 48 5.74 -3.89 3.83
C LEU A 48 6.43 -2.59 4.28
N ALA A 49 7.47 -2.17 3.57
CA ALA A 49 8.22 -0.96 3.90
C ALA A 49 7.37 0.30 3.76
N LEU A 50 6.54 0.36 2.72
CA LEU A 50 5.65 1.47 2.43
C LEU A 50 4.53 1.60 3.46
N ILE A 51 3.90 0.49 3.83
CA ILE A 51 2.84 0.49 4.84
C ILE A 51 3.44 0.71 6.24
N GLY A 52 4.61 0.16 6.52
CA GLY A 52 5.39 0.48 7.71
C GLY A 52 5.65 1.98 7.84
N LYS A 53 6.05 2.66 6.75
CA LYS A 53 6.20 4.13 6.72
C LYS A 53 4.90 4.85 7.11
N VAL A 54 3.77 4.45 6.54
CA VAL A 54 2.47 5.06 6.88
C VAL A 54 2.17 4.89 8.36
N ILE A 55 2.34 3.68 8.91
CA ILE A 55 2.08 3.40 10.33
C ILE A 55 2.92 4.29 11.25
N PHE A 56 4.20 4.49 10.93
CA PHE A 56 5.06 5.41 11.69
C PHE A 56 4.67 6.87 11.53
N ARG A 57 4.27 7.29 10.33
CA ARG A 57 3.85 8.66 10.03
C ARG A 57 2.59 9.04 10.79
N GLU A 58 1.56 8.18 10.75
CA GLU A 58 0.28 8.45 11.40
C GLU A 58 0.42 8.47 12.93
N GLY A 59 1.32 7.66 13.50
CA GLY A 59 1.61 7.67 14.94
C GLY A 59 0.41 7.28 15.82
N VAL A 60 -0.67 6.77 15.22
CA VAL A 60 -1.89 6.32 15.90
C VAL A 60 -1.82 4.87 16.36
N ALA A 61 -0.79 4.15 15.93
CA ALA A 61 -0.51 2.81 16.40
C ALA A 61 -0.04 2.87 17.86
N GLY A 62 -0.62 2.03 18.72
CA GLY A 62 -0.15 1.85 20.09
C GLY A 62 1.35 1.53 20.18
N SER A 63 1.95 1.74 21.35
CA SER A 63 3.41 1.54 21.55
C SER A 63 3.87 0.13 21.20
N GLN A 64 3.04 -0.88 21.45
CA GLN A 64 3.28 -2.27 21.06
C GLN A 64 3.31 -2.43 19.54
N GLN A 65 2.29 -1.94 18.84
CA GLN A 65 2.17 -2.02 17.37
C GLN A 65 3.33 -1.29 16.68
N SER A 66 3.69 -0.10 17.18
CA SER A 66 4.87 0.64 16.72
C SER A 66 6.17 -0.16 16.91
N SER A 67 6.29 -0.90 18.02
CA SER A 67 7.45 -1.77 18.24
C SER A 67 7.48 -2.97 17.30
N LEU A 68 6.33 -3.59 17.00
CA LEU A 68 6.25 -4.72 16.07
C LEU A 68 6.59 -4.29 14.64
N ALA A 69 6.00 -3.18 14.18
CA ALA A 69 6.29 -2.61 12.86
C ALA A 69 7.79 -2.30 12.71
N ARG A 70 8.45 -1.75 13.75
CA ARG A 70 9.89 -1.48 13.71
C ARG A 70 10.70 -2.77 13.55
N LYS A 71 10.42 -3.78 14.37
CA LYS A 71 11.14 -5.07 14.30
C LYS A 71 10.94 -5.75 12.95
N LEU A 72 9.73 -5.66 12.40
CA LEU A 72 9.40 -6.23 11.09
C LEU A 72 10.19 -5.53 9.97
N LEU A 73 10.28 -4.21 9.99
CA LEU A 73 11.12 -3.44 9.05
C LEU A 73 12.61 -3.73 9.22
N ASP A 74 13.09 -3.82 10.45
CA ASP A 74 14.50 -4.13 10.73
C ASP A 74 14.86 -5.53 10.21
N HIS A 75 13.97 -6.52 10.40
CA HIS A 75 14.13 -7.87 9.85
C HIS A 75 14.14 -7.84 8.31
N ALA A 76 13.17 -7.17 7.69
CA ALA A 76 13.10 -7.04 6.23
C ALA A 76 14.36 -6.37 5.66
N TRP A 77 14.83 -5.29 6.27
CA TRP A 77 16.00 -4.56 5.81
C TRP A 77 17.30 -5.31 6.04
N HIS A 78 17.57 -5.72 7.28
CA HIS A 78 18.88 -6.26 7.65
C HIS A 78 19.04 -7.73 7.27
N GLU A 79 18.00 -8.55 7.46
CA GLU A 79 18.10 -10.00 7.26
C GLU A 79 17.69 -10.38 5.83
N LEU A 80 16.52 -9.94 5.38
CA LEU A 80 15.96 -10.37 4.10
C LEU A 80 16.62 -9.66 2.91
N LEU A 81 16.86 -8.35 3.02
CA LEU A 81 17.52 -7.54 1.96
C LEU A 81 19.04 -7.46 2.09
N ASP A 82 19.63 -8.04 3.13
CA ASP A 82 21.05 -7.91 3.48
C ASP A 82 21.50 -6.44 3.49
N SER A 83 20.76 -5.61 4.24
CA SER A 83 20.94 -4.15 4.33
C SER A 83 20.99 -3.47 2.96
N GLY A 84 20.16 -3.95 2.02
CA GLY A 84 20.03 -3.43 0.66
C GLY A 84 21.02 -4.02 -0.36
N ALA A 85 21.94 -4.91 0.03
CA ALA A 85 22.88 -5.53 -0.90
C ALA A 85 22.16 -6.36 -1.98
N ARG A 86 21.05 -7.02 -1.62
CA ARG A 86 20.25 -7.81 -2.59
C ARG A 86 19.53 -6.93 -3.62
N LEU A 87 19.06 -5.75 -3.22
CA LEU A 87 18.48 -4.76 -4.14
C LEU A 87 19.52 -4.26 -5.14
N LEU A 88 20.75 -4.02 -4.67
CA LEU A 88 21.86 -3.60 -5.53
C LEU A 88 22.24 -4.69 -6.54
N ASP A 89 22.31 -5.95 -6.11
CA ASP A 89 22.56 -7.07 -7.01
C ASP A 89 21.45 -7.21 -8.06
N GLY A 90 20.19 -7.17 -7.62
CA GLY A 90 19.02 -7.16 -8.49
C GLY A 90 19.06 -6.03 -9.52
N GLN A 91 19.36 -4.80 -9.10
CA GLN A 91 19.47 -3.65 -10.00
C GLN A 91 20.59 -3.80 -11.03
N ARG A 92 21.68 -4.50 -10.70
CA ARG A 92 22.78 -4.78 -11.64
C ARG A 92 22.41 -5.84 -12.67
N ARG A 93 21.64 -6.85 -12.26
CA ARG A 93 21.14 -7.91 -13.15
C ARG A 93 20.06 -7.41 -14.09
N GLU A 94 19.16 -6.57 -13.59
CA GLU A 94 18.04 -5.99 -14.32
C GLU A 94 18.06 -4.45 -14.25
N PRO A 95 18.91 -3.76 -15.04
CA PRO A 95 19.10 -2.31 -14.95
C PRO A 95 17.85 -1.47 -15.21
N LEU A 96 16.87 -2.02 -15.93
CA LEU A 96 15.62 -1.34 -16.27
C LEU A 96 14.46 -1.69 -15.34
N SER A 97 14.65 -2.63 -14.39
CA SER A 97 13.59 -2.95 -13.45
C SER A 97 13.40 -1.82 -12.45
N PRO A 98 12.17 -1.36 -12.22
CA PRO A 98 11.89 -0.33 -11.23
C PRO A 98 11.79 -0.86 -9.80
N VAL A 99 11.74 -2.18 -9.63
CA VAL A 99 11.50 -2.80 -8.33
C VAL A 99 12.54 -2.39 -7.27
N PRO A 100 13.86 -2.33 -7.54
CA PRO A 100 14.81 -1.93 -6.52
C PRO A 100 14.59 -0.50 -6.01
N LEU A 101 14.20 0.42 -6.91
CA LEU A 101 13.83 1.79 -6.55
C LEU A 101 12.57 1.81 -5.66
N GLU A 102 11.53 1.09 -6.07
CA GLU A 102 10.24 1.06 -5.38
C GLU A 102 10.33 0.46 -3.99
N VAL A 103 11.13 -0.59 -3.82
CA VAL A 103 11.38 -1.22 -2.53
C VAL A 103 12.27 -0.34 -1.66
N TYR A 104 13.32 0.27 -2.24
CA TYR A 104 14.29 1.05 -1.47
C TYR A 104 13.75 2.37 -0.93
N VAL A 105 12.93 3.10 -1.70
CA VAL A 105 12.52 4.47 -1.33
C VAL A 105 11.80 4.55 0.02
N PRO A 106 10.83 3.67 0.34
CA PRO A 106 10.21 3.66 1.68
C PRO A 106 11.24 3.43 2.81
N PHE A 107 12.18 2.50 2.65
CA PHE A 107 13.26 2.29 3.63
C PHE A 107 14.15 3.54 3.76
N ARG A 108 14.48 4.19 2.64
CA ARG A 108 15.26 5.43 2.67
C ARG A 108 14.55 6.55 3.44
N GLU A 109 13.26 6.72 3.22
CA GLU A 109 12.46 7.73 3.94
C GLU A 109 12.38 7.44 5.45
N LEU A 110 12.47 6.18 5.84
CA LEU A 110 12.56 5.72 7.23
C LEU A 110 13.97 5.80 7.85
N GLY A 111 14.97 6.23 7.09
CA GLY A 111 16.33 6.46 7.57
C GLY A 111 17.35 5.37 7.24
N TYR A 112 16.94 4.25 6.63
CA TYR A 112 17.86 3.22 6.15
C TYR A 112 18.66 3.74 4.94
N ARG A 113 19.87 3.24 4.73
CA ARG A 113 20.79 3.76 3.69
C ARG A 113 21.56 2.64 3.00
N GLN A 114 21.65 2.74 1.68
CA GLN A 114 22.54 1.94 0.85
C GLN A 114 23.11 2.85 -0.28
N PRO A 115 24.27 3.49 -0.05
CA PRO A 115 24.81 4.51 -0.97
C PRO A 115 25.14 4.01 -2.38
N GLU A 116 25.56 2.75 -2.52
CA GLU A 116 25.90 2.15 -3.81
C GLU A 116 24.64 1.93 -4.67
N LEU A 117 23.54 1.49 -4.07
CA LEU A 117 22.22 1.33 -4.66
C LEU A 117 21.67 2.68 -5.07
N GLU A 118 21.78 3.70 -4.21
CA GLU A 118 21.38 5.07 -4.59
C GLU A 118 22.14 5.58 -5.82
N SER A 119 23.43 5.24 -5.90
CA SER A 119 24.26 5.60 -7.06
C SER A 119 23.84 4.83 -8.31
N ALA A 120 23.53 3.54 -8.19
CA ALA A 120 23.03 2.71 -9.29
C ALA A 120 21.66 3.19 -9.80
N ILE A 121 20.72 3.50 -8.92
CA ILE A 121 19.41 4.06 -9.26
C ILE A 121 19.57 5.37 -10.04
N ARG A 122 20.40 6.31 -9.55
CA ARG A 122 20.66 7.58 -10.26
C ARG A 122 21.30 7.39 -11.63
N LEU A 123 22.12 6.35 -11.80
CA LEU A 123 22.72 6.02 -13.08
C LEU A 123 21.67 5.48 -14.06
N ASN A 124 20.85 4.53 -13.62
CA ASN A 124 19.84 3.88 -14.47
C ASN A 124 18.73 4.84 -14.88
N HIS A 125 18.35 5.78 -14.01
CA HIS A 125 17.38 6.84 -14.31
C HIS A 125 17.79 7.76 -15.46
N ARG A 126 19.10 7.82 -15.79
CA ARG A 126 19.60 8.63 -16.93
C ARG A 126 19.44 7.92 -18.27
N LEU A 127 19.04 6.65 -18.29
CA LEU A 127 18.90 5.88 -19.52
C LEU A 127 17.63 6.31 -20.25
N ALA A 128 17.72 6.48 -21.58
CA ALA A 128 16.54 6.74 -22.40
C ALA A 128 15.50 5.60 -22.30
N SER A 129 15.98 4.36 -22.15
CA SER A 129 15.13 3.18 -21.96
C SER A 129 14.30 3.21 -20.68
N TRP A 130 14.77 3.90 -19.63
CA TRP A 130 14.01 4.06 -18.39
C TRP A 130 12.78 4.95 -18.61
N ALA A 131 12.97 6.08 -19.29
CA ALA A 131 11.86 6.95 -19.68
C ALA A 131 10.90 6.27 -20.67
N ALA A 132 11.40 5.34 -21.48
CA ALA A 132 10.63 4.61 -22.49
C ALA A 132 9.98 3.30 -21.99
N LEU A 133 10.02 2.99 -20.68
CA LEU A 133 9.39 1.77 -20.15
C LEU A 133 7.90 1.67 -20.54
N GLU A 134 7.53 0.57 -21.19
CA GLU A 134 6.14 0.24 -21.50
C GLU A 134 5.47 -0.33 -20.26
N VAL A 135 4.56 0.45 -19.67
CA VAL A 135 3.84 0.09 -18.46
C VAL A 135 2.41 0.60 -18.52
N LEU A 136 1.51 0.01 -17.72
CA LEU A 136 0.15 0.50 -17.56
C LEU A 136 0.14 1.96 -17.06
N PRO A 137 -0.90 2.76 -17.38
CA PRO A 137 -0.96 4.16 -16.97
C PRO A 137 -0.81 4.40 -15.46
N VAL A 138 -1.47 3.61 -14.62
CA VAL A 138 -1.35 3.73 -13.15
C VAL A 138 0.07 3.42 -12.68
N ARG A 139 0.72 2.44 -13.31
CA ARG A 139 2.12 2.08 -13.03
C ARG A 139 3.06 3.21 -13.41
N ARG A 140 2.83 3.88 -14.54
CA ARG A 140 3.59 5.08 -14.93
C ARG A 140 3.42 6.22 -13.91
N LEU A 141 2.20 6.43 -13.40
CA LEU A 141 1.96 7.40 -12.34
C LEU A 141 2.75 7.05 -11.07
N GLY A 142 2.75 5.78 -10.65
CA GLY A 142 3.53 5.30 -9.52
C GLY A 142 5.03 5.50 -9.67
N LEU A 143 5.57 5.22 -10.86
CA LEU A 143 6.98 5.49 -11.17
C LEU A 143 7.31 6.98 -11.07
N SER A 144 6.43 7.85 -11.58
CA SER A 144 6.63 9.30 -11.51
C SER A 144 6.65 9.79 -10.05
N ALA A 145 5.74 9.28 -9.22
CA ALA A 145 5.67 9.60 -7.80
C ALA A 145 6.90 9.10 -7.02
N ILE A 146 7.39 7.88 -7.30
CA ILE A 146 8.54 7.30 -6.59
C ILE A 146 9.86 7.95 -7.01
N GLU A 147 10.00 8.36 -8.28
CA GLU A 147 11.12 9.17 -8.79
C GLU A 147 11.21 10.50 -8.03
N ARG A 148 10.09 11.23 -7.93
CA ARG A 148 10.00 12.46 -7.14
C ARG A 148 10.42 12.24 -5.69
N ARG A 149 9.89 11.20 -5.03
CA ARG A 149 10.19 10.86 -3.64
C ARG A 149 11.66 10.49 -3.41
N PHE A 150 12.28 9.83 -4.39
CA PHE A 150 13.72 9.57 -4.36
C PHE A 150 14.56 10.85 -4.50
N GLY A 151 14.00 11.88 -5.15
CA GLY A 151 14.65 13.18 -5.37
C GLY A 151 15.32 13.27 -6.74
N VAL A 152 14.80 12.57 -7.74
CA VAL A 152 15.16 12.74 -9.15
C VAL A 152 13.98 13.34 -9.91
N GLU A 153 14.26 14.03 -11.00
CA GLU A 153 13.20 14.55 -11.88
C GLU A 153 12.44 13.37 -12.50
N PRO A 154 11.10 13.31 -12.37
CA PRO A 154 10.32 12.25 -12.97
C PRO A 154 10.54 12.14 -14.48
N SER A 155 10.63 10.92 -14.99
CA SER A 155 10.80 10.66 -16.43
C SER A 155 9.58 11.10 -17.24
N VAL A 156 8.41 11.04 -16.62
CA VAL A 156 7.16 11.62 -17.10
C VAL A 156 6.58 12.46 -15.95
N PRO A 157 6.15 13.71 -16.17
CA PRO A 157 5.50 14.48 -15.12
C PRO A 157 4.24 13.77 -14.58
N GLU A 158 4.02 13.79 -13.26
CA GLU A 158 2.88 13.11 -12.62
C GLU A 158 1.53 13.52 -13.21
N THR A 159 1.36 14.80 -13.55
CA THR A 159 0.13 15.31 -14.20
C THR A 159 -0.11 14.71 -15.59
N ALA A 160 0.96 14.49 -16.36
CA ALA A 160 0.88 13.84 -17.66
C ALA A 160 0.62 12.33 -17.52
N ALA A 161 1.22 11.67 -16.53
CA ALA A 161 0.95 10.28 -16.22
C ALA A 161 -0.50 10.07 -15.77
N LEU A 162 -1.00 10.92 -14.87
CA LEU A 162 -2.38 10.91 -14.37
C LEU A 162 -3.39 10.99 -15.51
N ALA A 163 -3.18 11.87 -16.49
CA ALA A 163 -4.14 12.09 -17.59
C ALA A 163 -4.49 10.82 -18.41
N HIS A 164 -3.67 9.77 -18.31
CA HIS A 164 -3.85 8.50 -18.99
C HIS A 164 -4.51 7.41 -18.12
N THR A 165 -4.69 7.64 -16.81
CA THR A 165 -5.32 6.65 -15.93
C THR A 165 -6.83 6.59 -16.15
N TRP A 166 -7.43 5.45 -15.82
CA TRP A 166 -8.88 5.27 -15.89
C TRP A 166 -9.60 6.30 -14.99
N LEU A 167 -9.12 6.47 -13.75
CA LEU A 167 -9.74 7.37 -12.78
C LEU A 167 -9.71 8.84 -13.21
N ALA A 168 -8.65 9.30 -13.90
CA ALA A 168 -8.60 10.67 -14.41
C ALA A 168 -9.66 10.95 -15.49
N ARG A 169 -10.15 9.91 -16.15
CA ARG A 169 -11.20 10.01 -17.18
C ARG A 169 -12.60 9.92 -16.59
N ARG A 170 -12.75 9.47 -15.33
CA ARG A 170 -14.03 9.31 -14.61
C ARG A 170 -15.16 8.74 -15.49
N PRO A 171 -14.94 7.56 -16.10
CA PRO A 171 -15.93 6.96 -17.00
C PRO A 171 -17.09 6.36 -16.17
N GLU A 172 -17.92 5.51 -16.78
CA GLU A 172 -19.08 4.94 -16.12
C GLU A 172 -18.71 4.02 -14.93
N PRO A 173 -19.19 4.29 -13.70
CA PRO A 173 -18.76 3.62 -12.47
C PRO A 173 -19.19 2.15 -12.35
N TRP A 174 -20.21 1.73 -13.08
CA TRP A 174 -20.71 0.35 -13.09
C TRP A 174 -19.86 -0.58 -13.96
N THR A 175 -18.83 -0.06 -14.64
CA THR A 175 -17.88 -0.87 -15.41
C THR A 175 -16.64 -1.25 -14.59
N VAL A 176 -16.58 -0.91 -13.30
CA VAL A 176 -15.43 -1.23 -12.44
C VAL A 176 -15.40 -2.73 -12.17
N GLU A 177 -14.43 -3.40 -12.77
CA GLU A 177 -14.09 -4.79 -12.50
C GLU A 177 -12.89 -4.89 -11.54
N GLY A 178 -12.51 -6.11 -11.14
CA GLY A 178 -11.44 -6.32 -10.16
C GLY A 178 -10.14 -5.57 -10.46
N HIS A 179 -9.61 -5.67 -11.68
CA HIS A 179 -8.37 -4.99 -12.06
C HIS A 179 -8.51 -3.46 -12.10
N ILE A 180 -9.66 -2.94 -12.56
CA ILE A 180 -9.96 -1.50 -12.55
C ILE A 180 -10.04 -0.97 -11.11
N GLY A 181 -10.60 -1.77 -10.20
CA GLY A 181 -10.62 -1.44 -8.77
C GLY A 181 -9.21 -1.20 -8.22
N TYR A 182 -8.26 -2.11 -8.49
CA TYR A 182 -6.85 -1.91 -8.12
C TYR A 182 -6.22 -0.70 -8.84
N ASP A 183 -6.55 -0.44 -10.10
CA ASP A 183 -6.05 0.75 -10.80
C ASP A 183 -6.56 2.05 -10.16
N ILE A 184 -7.80 2.06 -9.67
CA ILE A 184 -8.41 3.20 -8.95
C ILE A 184 -7.69 3.41 -7.61
N THR A 185 -7.54 2.36 -6.80
CA THR A 185 -6.94 2.46 -5.46
C THR A 185 -5.50 2.95 -5.56
N HIS A 186 -4.68 2.37 -6.44
CA HIS A 186 -3.30 2.79 -6.65
C HIS A 186 -3.20 4.21 -7.22
N THR A 187 -4.12 4.63 -8.08
CA THR A 187 -4.15 6.04 -8.55
C THR A 187 -4.34 6.98 -7.35
N VAL A 188 -5.29 6.69 -6.46
CA VAL A 188 -5.52 7.48 -5.25
C VAL A 188 -4.29 7.46 -4.33
N PHE A 189 -3.70 6.29 -4.08
CA PHE A 189 -2.53 6.14 -3.22
C PHE A 189 -1.34 6.96 -3.74
N HIS A 190 -1.14 7.02 -5.05
CA HIS A 190 -0.07 7.82 -5.64
C HIS A 190 -0.34 9.33 -5.54
N LEU A 191 -1.58 9.77 -5.80
CA LEU A 191 -1.96 11.19 -5.74
C LEU A 191 -1.92 11.76 -4.31
N THR A 192 -2.25 10.95 -3.31
CA THR A 192 -2.26 11.40 -1.90
C THR A 192 -0.96 11.12 -1.15
N ASP A 193 0.07 10.59 -1.83
CA ASP A 193 1.30 10.10 -1.18
C ASP A 193 0.96 9.14 -0.02
N TRP A 194 0.09 8.17 -0.32
CA TRP A 194 -0.39 7.14 0.59
C TRP A 194 -1.11 7.74 1.81
N GLY A 195 -1.95 8.75 1.57
CA GLY A 195 -2.73 9.46 2.59
C GLY A 195 -2.02 10.63 3.29
N GLU A 196 -0.76 10.94 2.96
CA GLU A 196 -0.05 12.11 3.54
C GLU A 196 -0.66 13.44 3.12
N LYS A 197 -1.21 13.50 1.91
CA LYS A 197 -1.72 14.70 1.25
C LYS A 197 -3.12 14.46 0.71
N PRO A 198 -4.15 14.39 1.57
CA PRO A 198 -5.55 14.26 1.11
C PRO A 198 -5.95 15.38 0.13
N ASP A 199 -5.48 16.61 0.36
CA ASP A 199 -5.68 17.77 -0.53
C ASP A 199 -4.95 17.65 -1.88
N GLY A 200 -4.15 16.60 -2.08
CA GLY A 200 -3.46 16.30 -3.33
C GLY A 200 -4.38 15.68 -4.39
N LEU A 201 -5.58 15.22 -4.02
CA LEU A 201 -6.58 14.75 -4.97
C LEU A 201 -7.20 15.92 -5.74
N PRO A 202 -7.22 15.88 -7.08
CA PRO A 202 -8.00 16.83 -7.87
C PRO A 202 -9.48 16.80 -7.46
N GLU A 203 -10.08 17.98 -7.32
CA GLU A 203 -11.47 18.16 -6.85
C GLU A 203 -12.46 17.30 -7.63
N ASP A 204 -12.33 17.27 -8.96
CA ASP A 204 -13.17 16.48 -9.85
C ASP A 204 -13.04 14.96 -9.67
N ILE A 205 -11.86 14.46 -9.28
CA ILE A 205 -11.64 13.06 -8.88
C ILE A 205 -12.23 12.80 -7.49
N ALA A 206 -12.02 13.70 -6.54
CA ALA A 206 -12.55 13.56 -5.19
C ALA A 206 -14.09 13.52 -5.19
N GLU A 207 -14.76 14.38 -5.97
CA GLU A 207 -16.21 14.38 -6.16
C GLU A 207 -16.71 13.07 -6.76
N TYR A 208 -16.01 12.55 -7.79
CA TYR A 208 -16.37 11.29 -8.42
C TYR A 208 -16.26 10.11 -7.45
N LEU A 209 -15.18 10.06 -6.65
CA LEU A 209 -15.00 9.03 -5.63
C LEU A 209 -16.02 9.16 -4.50
N ALA A 210 -16.29 10.37 -4.00
CA ALA A 210 -17.28 10.60 -2.95
C ALA A 210 -18.69 10.13 -3.36
N LEU A 211 -19.00 10.21 -4.66
CA LEU A 211 -20.28 9.75 -5.20
C LEU A 211 -20.36 8.22 -5.33
N TRP A 212 -19.29 7.55 -5.78
CA TRP A 212 -19.36 6.14 -6.21
C TRP A 212 -18.69 5.15 -5.26
N LEU A 213 -17.76 5.60 -4.41
CA LEU A 213 -17.07 4.73 -3.47
C LEU A 213 -18.02 3.99 -2.52
N PRO A 214 -19.09 4.61 -1.95
CA PRO A 214 -20.02 3.88 -1.09
C PRO A 214 -20.68 2.69 -1.80
N VAL A 215 -21.02 2.85 -3.09
CA VAL A 215 -21.62 1.76 -3.88
C VAL A 215 -20.61 0.63 -4.09
N TRP A 216 -19.35 0.94 -4.37
CA TRP A 216 -18.31 -0.07 -4.51
C TRP A 216 -17.96 -0.75 -3.18
N LEU A 217 -18.01 -0.02 -2.05
CA LEU A 217 -17.83 -0.63 -0.72
C LEU A 217 -18.92 -1.67 -0.44
N ASP A 218 -20.18 -1.34 -0.72
CA ASP A 218 -21.32 -2.26 -0.58
C ASP A 218 -21.16 -3.49 -1.48
N ASP A 219 -20.89 -3.30 -2.78
CA ASP A 219 -20.73 -4.40 -3.74
C ASP A 219 -19.57 -5.35 -3.34
N TRP A 220 -18.43 -4.81 -2.92
CA TRP A 220 -17.26 -5.62 -2.57
C TRP A 220 -17.42 -6.32 -1.22
N LEU A 221 -18.16 -5.73 -0.30
CA LEU A 221 -18.59 -6.36 0.93
C LEU A 221 -19.47 -7.58 0.63
N ASP A 222 -20.47 -7.44 -0.24
CA ASP A 222 -21.35 -8.55 -0.65
C ASP A 222 -20.59 -9.67 -1.38
N LEU A 223 -19.65 -9.29 -2.25
CA LEU A 223 -18.76 -10.22 -2.95
C LEU A 223 -17.68 -10.84 -2.06
N LYS A 224 -17.52 -10.36 -0.82
CA LYS A 224 -16.48 -10.78 0.13
C LYS A 224 -15.08 -10.69 -0.45
N ARG A 225 -14.80 -9.66 -1.25
CA ARG A 225 -13.48 -9.43 -1.87
C ARG A 225 -12.63 -8.55 -0.95
N TRP A 226 -12.19 -9.13 0.15
CA TRP A 226 -11.61 -8.41 1.29
C TRP A 226 -10.34 -7.65 0.96
N ASP A 227 -9.47 -8.18 0.10
CA ASP A 227 -8.25 -7.48 -0.31
C ASP A 227 -8.56 -6.11 -0.92
N LEU A 228 -9.37 -6.11 -1.98
CA LEU A 228 -9.77 -4.89 -2.66
C LEU A 228 -10.74 -4.04 -1.83
N LEU A 229 -11.59 -4.65 -0.98
CA LEU A 229 -12.40 -3.89 -0.02
C LEU A 229 -11.51 -3.11 0.95
N GLY A 230 -10.44 -3.73 1.47
CA GLY A 230 -9.48 -3.07 2.35
C GLY A 230 -8.78 -1.90 1.66
N GLU A 231 -8.42 -2.04 0.39
CA GLU A 231 -7.86 -0.92 -0.38
C GLU A 231 -8.88 0.20 -0.62
N LEU A 232 -10.16 -0.12 -0.84
CA LEU A 232 -11.23 0.89 -0.96
C LEU A 232 -11.47 1.62 0.37
N LEU A 233 -11.30 0.95 1.52
CA LEU A 233 -11.31 1.61 2.84
C LEU A 233 -10.12 2.58 3.00
N VAL A 234 -8.96 2.26 2.43
CA VAL A 234 -7.84 3.21 2.33
C VAL A 234 -8.21 4.41 1.46
N VAL A 235 -8.86 4.17 0.31
CA VAL A 235 -9.33 5.24 -0.59
C VAL A 235 -10.28 6.18 0.15
N ASP A 236 -11.25 5.65 0.90
CA ASP A 236 -12.16 6.44 1.74
C ASP A 236 -11.38 7.32 2.73
N ALA A 237 -10.41 6.73 3.45
CA ALA A 237 -9.57 7.47 4.38
C ALA A 237 -8.65 8.53 3.71
N CYS A 238 -8.42 8.41 2.41
CA CYS A 238 -7.67 9.38 1.61
C CYS A 238 -8.53 10.55 1.09
N LEU A 239 -9.86 10.46 1.16
CA LEU A 239 -10.74 11.53 0.72
C LEU A 239 -10.63 12.76 1.65
N PRO A 240 -10.88 13.98 1.12
CA PRO A 240 -10.96 15.19 1.94
C PRO A 240 -11.95 15.06 3.09
N GLU A 241 -13.09 14.40 2.83
CA GLU A 241 -14.13 14.07 3.81
C GLU A 241 -14.37 12.55 3.81
N PRO A 242 -13.65 11.77 4.65
CA PRO A 242 -13.82 10.32 4.72
C PRO A 242 -15.17 9.98 5.38
N THR A 243 -15.82 8.92 4.89
CA THR A 243 -17.10 8.46 5.45
C THR A 243 -16.92 7.50 6.62
N LEU A 244 -15.83 6.73 6.61
CA LEU A 244 -15.53 5.65 7.54
C LEU A 244 -16.73 4.74 7.78
N GLU A 245 -17.34 4.29 6.67
CA GLU A 245 -18.63 3.60 6.67
C GLU A 245 -18.67 2.39 7.62
N ALA A 246 -19.59 2.45 8.58
CA ALA A 246 -19.65 1.48 9.67
C ALA A 246 -19.94 0.05 9.20
N ALA A 247 -20.79 -0.12 8.18
CA ALA A 247 -21.15 -1.43 7.64
C ALA A 247 -19.95 -2.11 6.98
N ALA A 248 -19.21 -1.38 6.13
CA ALA A 248 -17.99 -1.85 5.48
C ALA A 248 -16.93 -2.26 6.52
N TRP A 249 -16.66 -1.41 7.52
CA TRP A 249 -15.71 -1.74 8.59
C TRP A 249 -16.16 -2.92 9.45
N GLN A 250 -17.46 -3.04 9.74
CA GLN A 250 -18.02 -4.17 10.50
C GLN A 250 -17.88 -5.49 9.73
N GLY A 251 -18.15 -5.49 8.44
CA GLY A 251 -17.95 -6.66 7.58
C GLY A 251 -16.47 -7.04 7.48
N PHE A 252 -15.61 -6.06 7.23
CA PHE A 252 -14.16 -6.26 7.13
C PHE A 252 -13.57 -6.81 8.44
N ALA A 253 -13.97 -6.28 9.59
CA ALA A 253 -13.54 -6.78 10.89
C ALA A 253 -14.04 -8.19 11.21
N GLN A 254 -15.23 -8.58 10.72
CA GLN A 254 -15.75 -9.94 10.88
C GLN A 254 -15.06 -10.96 9.97
N ALA A 255 -14.49 -10.52 8.86
CA ALA A 255 -13.75 -11.37 7.94
C ALA A 255 -12.33 -11.69 8.44
N GLN A 256 -11.75 -10.85 9.30
CA GLN A 256 -10.43 -11.09 9.87
C GLN A 256 -10.45 -12.28 10.82
N GLU A 257 -9.49 -13.19 10.65
CA GLU A 257 -9.34 -14.36 11.50
C GLU A 257 -8.88 -13.97 12.93
N PRO A 258 -9.11 -14.83 13.94
CA PRO A 258 -8.71 -14.54 15.32
C PRO A 258 -7.22 -14.28 15.52
N ASP A 259 -6.36 -14.88 14.68
CA ASP A 259 -4.90 -14.69 14.67
C ASP A 259 -4.46 -13.39 13.96
N GLY A 260 -5.38 -12.73 13.25
CA GLY A 260 -5.16 -11.47 12.56
C GLY A 260 -5.00 -11.57 11.05
N ALA A 261 -4.96 -12.77 10.47
CA ALA A 261 -4.93 -12.96 9.03
C ALA A 261 -6.19 -12.38 8.37
N MET A 262 -6.03 -11.75 7.22
CA MET A 262 -7.14 -11.34 6.37
C MET A 262 -7.19 -12.22 5.12
N PRO A 263 -8.29 -12.94 4.85
CA PRO A 263 -8.45 -13.68 3.61
C PRO A 263 -8.47 -12.75 2.39
N VAL A 264 -8.11 -13.24 1.21
CA VAL A 264 -8.21 -12.46 -0.04
C VAL A 264 -9.67 -12.29 -0.47
N VAL A 265 -10.40 -13.41 -0.48
CA VAL A 265 -11.80 -13.48 -0.91
C VAL A 265 -12.52 -14.59 -0.13
N GLY A 266 -13.75 -14.34 0.30
CA GLY A 266 -14.54 -15.36 0.99
C GLY A 266 -13.96 -15.70 2.37
N GLY A 267 -13.39 -16.90 2.51
CA GLY A 267 -12.73 -17.37 3.74
C GLY A 267 -11.24 -17.62 3.50
N MET A 268 -10.54 -18.13 4.53
CA MET A 268 -9.12 -18.47 4.40
C MET A 268 -8.88 -19.51 3.30
N PRO A 269 -7.83 -19.33 2.47
CA PRO A 269 -7.46 -20.32 1.48
C PRO A 269 -6.95 -21.61 2.15
N GLU A 270 -7.16 -22.74 1.48
CA GLU A 270 -6.56 -24.02 1.86
C GLU A 270 -5.18 -24.18 1.21
N GLY A 271 -4.21 -24.75 1.93
CA GLY A 271 -2.87 -24.98 1.41
C GLY A 271 -1.86 -25.25 2.52
N ASP A 272 -0.59 -25.42 2.12
CA ASP A 272 0.53 -25.32 3.06
C ASP A 272 0.74 -23.87 3.52
N GLU A 273 1.52 -23.69 4.59
CA GLU A 273 1.75 -22.41 5.24
C GLU A 273 2.35 -21.35 4.30
N GLU A 274 3.25 -21.74 3.38
CA GLU A 274 3.89 -20.82 2.44
C GLU A 274 2.89 -20.37 1.36
N SER A 275 2.15 -21.31 0.79
CA SER A 275 1.10 -21.03 -0.19
C SER A 275 0.00 -20.14 0.40
N VAL A 276 -0.38 -20.37 1.66
CA VAL A 276 -1.35 -19.53 2.37
C VAL A 276 -0.76 -18.14 2.62
N PHE A 277 0.47 -18.04 3.12
CA PHE A 277 1.14 -16.76 3.35
C PHE A 277 1.17 -15.90 2.08
N ASP A 278 1.61 -16.48 0.96
CA ASP A 278 1.73 -15.79 -0.34
C ASP A 278 0.39 -15.19 -0.81
N LEU A 279 -0.74 -15.77 -0.40
CA LEU A 279 -2.08 -15.25 -0.68
C LEU A 279 -2.52 -14.19 0.33
N VAL A 280 -2.27 -14.40 1.63
CA VAL A 280 -2.92 -13.60 2.68
C VAL A 280 -2.06 -12.49 3.28
N TYR A 281 -0.76 -12.43 2.99
CA TYR A 281 0.09 -11.37 3.53
C TYR A 281 -0.37 -9.99 3.07
N HIS A 282 -0.73 -9.84 1.79
CA HIS A 282 -1.13 -8.56 1.20
C HIS A 282 -2.43 -8.02 1.80
N PRO A 283 -3.57 -8.74 1.79
CA PRO A 283 -4.79 -8.26 2.43
C PRO A 283 -4.60 -8.01 3.93
N THR A 284 -3.74 -8.78 4.61
CA THR A 284 -3.42 -8.54 6.03
C THR A 284 -2.64 -7.23 6.21
N LEU A 285 -1.70 -6.95 5.32
CA LEU A 285 -0.96 -5.70 5.29
C LEU A 285 -1.86 -4.50 4.97
N VAL A 286 -2.79 -4.65 4.02
CA VAL A 286 -3.84 -3.67 3.72
C VAL A 286 -4.74 -3.44 4.94
N ALA A 287 -5.08 -4.47 5.70
CA ALA A 287 -5.87 -4.30 6.93
C ALA A 287 -5.14 -3.43 7.97
N ALA A 288 -3.83 -3.61 8.14
CA ALA A 288 -3.01 -2.73 8.98
C ALA A 288 -2.96 -1.29 8.44
N PHE A 289 -2.81 -1.14 7.12
CA PHE A 289 -2.75 0.16 6.44
C PHE A 289 -4.05 0.95 6.56
N ALA A 290 -5.18 0.35 6.16
CA ALA A 290 -6.51 0.96 6.24
C ALA A 290 -6.82 1.42 7.66
N SER A 291 -6.51 0.55 8.64
CA SER A 291 -6.77 0.85 10.06
C SER A 291 -5.95 2.04 10.55
N ALA A 292 -4.67 2.14 10.17
CA ALA A 292 -3.81 3.24 10.57
C ALA A 292 -4.31 4.59 10.03
N LEU A 293 -4.67 4.65 8.74
CA LEU A 293 -5.20 5.88 8.15
C LEU A 293 -6.57 6.23 8.72
N ALA A 294 -7.51 5.29 8.80
CA ALA A 294 -8.83 5.55 9.34
C ALA A 294 -8.79 6.03 10.80
N MET A 295 -7.91 5.45 11.62
CA MET A 295 -7.67 5.91 12.99
C MET A 295 -7.14 7.34 13.03
N SER A 296 -6.19 7.68 12.15
CA SER A 296 -5.65 9.04 12.05
C SER A 296 -6.72 10.08 11.67
N ARG A 297 -7.56 9.74 10.69
CA ARG A 297 -8.68 10.60 10.27
C ARG A 297 -9.69 10.77 11.42
N ALA A 298 -10.12 9.67 12.03
CA ALA A 298 -11.09 9.72 13.14
C ALA A 298 -10.59 10.54 14.35
N LEU A 299 -9.30 10.43 14.70
CA LEU A 299 -8.71 11.22 15.80
C LEU A 299 -8.55 12.69 15.44
N SER A 300 -8.21 12.99 14.18
CA SER A 300 -8.12 14.37 13.68
C SER A 300 -9.47 15.07 13.75
N ASP A 301 -10.55 14.41 13.33
CA ASP A 301 -11.91 14.95 13.37
C ASP A 301 -12.39 15.21 14.81
N LEU A 302 -12.09 14.30 15.74
CA LEU A 302 -12.36 14.49 17.17
C LEU A 302 -11.62 15.69 17.76
N SER A 303 -10.41 15.98 17.28
CA SER A 303 -9.62 17.13 17.73
C SER A 303 -10.08 18.46 17.12
N ALA A 304 -10.70 18.42 15.94
CA ALA A 304 -11.24 19.58 15.23
C ALA A 304 -12.64 19.99 15.72
N ALA A 305 -13.38 19.08 16.35
CA ALA A 305 -14.67 19.37 16.94
C ALA A 305 -14.54 20.35 18.14
N PRO A 306 -15.29 21.46 18.17
CA PRO A 306 -15.27 22.39 19.30
C PRO A 306 -15.72 21.68 20.58
N ALA A 307 -15.04 21.96 21.71
CA ALA A 307 -15.41 21.40 23.00
C ALA A 307 -16.89 21.70 23.31
N PRO A 308 -17.66 20.71 23.82
CA PRO A 308 -19.04 20.96 24.20
C PRO A 308 -19.09 22.05 25.28
N ALA A 309 -19.94 23.04 25.04
CA ALA A 309 -20.19 24.17 25.94
C ALA A 309 -20.87 23.75 27.26
#